data_AF-T0T0Z2-F1
#
_entry.id   AF-T0T0Z2-F1
#
_cell.length_a   1.000
_cell.length_b   1.000
_cell.length_c   1.000
_cell.angle_alpha   90.00
_cell.angle_beta   90.00
_cell.angle_gamma   90.00
#
_symmetry.space_group_name_H-M   'P 1'
#
loop_
_entity.id
_entity.type
_entity.pdbx_description
1 polymer ?
#
loop_
_entity_poly.entity_id
_entity_poly.type
_entity_poly.pdbx_seq_one_letter_code
_entity_poly.pdbx_strand_id
1 'polypeptide(L)'
;MNKILSLLFLFLLSFQMTVAKEASSFSDVLFNRIYLASKFVTELTDSLNHSAIVKPPNTWVTLARFEVGDKKYCLTYKVPYDNLGTIELRQSGGACDHFNGVLIHKLTDVQDVMIFFKEVENRHIALGSGDAFTFYLLYEKDKQKMKIAVPLLEIKGAREFKRYGNVARSSFLRGASFRKDPRTIFKDISGKYVDEKSVLCHKVSKGCVDTGPNECDKCPNGWYEVVDYNCKQGGTKFCAPSYCGDKGEPACLRGFEFTGTDRDDLCIADSPAGYCRPGLKTYCDENKILVCL
;
A
#
# COMPACT_ATOMS: atom_id res chain seq x y z
N MET A 1 -26.85 -29.18 -37.58
CA MET A 1 -25.75 -28.99 -36.60
C MET A 1 -25.01 -27.65 -36.74
N ASN A 2 -24.69 -27.16 -37.94
CA ASN A 2 -23.89 -25.93 -38.11
C ASN A 2 -24.49 -24.62 -37.53
N LYS A 3 -25.84 -24.49 -37.48
CA LYS A 3 -26.48 -23.26 -36.95
C LYS A 3 -26.29 -23.07 -35.44
N ILE A 4 -26.21 -24.16 -34.67
CA ILE A 4 -26.01 -24.09 -33.21
C ILE A 4 -24.56 -23.70 -32.89
N LEU A 5 -23.59 -24.21 -33.65
CA LEU A 5 -22.18 -23.89 -33.47
C LEU A 5 -21.88 -22.40 -33.76
N SER A 6 -22.48 -21.82 -34.80
CA SER A 6 -22.33 -20.39 -35.11
C SER A 6 -22.93 -19.48 -34.04
N LEU A 7 -24.07 -19.86 -33.44
CA LEU A 7 -24.68 -19.10 -32.35
C LEU A 7 -23.83 -19.13 -31.08
N LEU A 8 -23.24 -20.29 -30.76
CA LEU A 8 -22.36 -20.46 -29.60
C LEU A 8 -21.06 -19.65 -29.76
N PHE A 9 -20.52 -19.58 -30.98
CA PHE A 9 -19.35 -18.78 -31.29
C PHE A 9 -19.63 -17.26 -31.21
N LEU A 10 -20.79 -16.81 -31.69
CA LEU A 10 -21.23 -15.42 -31.53
C LEU A 10 -21.43 -15.03 -30.05
N PHE A 11 -21.94 -15.96 -29.23
CA PHE A 11 -22.12 -15.72 -27.80
C PHE A 11 -20.77 -15.60 -27.07
N LEU A 12 -19.81 -16.48 -27.39
CA LEU A 12 -18.45 -16.42 -26.84
C LEU A 12 -17.71 -15.13 -27.25
N LEU A 13 -17.86 -14.69 -28.50
CA LEU A 13 -17.30 -13.41 -28.98
C LEU A 13 -17.91 -12.22 -28.25
N SER A 14 -19.22 -12.24 -27.97
CA SER A 14 -19.88 -11.14 -27.26
C SER A 14 -19.39 -11.00 -25.82
N PHE A 15 -19.13 -12.13 -25.14
CA PHE A 15 -18.64 -12.13 -23.76
C PHE A 15 -17.23 -11.55 -23.65
N GLN A 16 -16.34 -11.87 -24.61
CA GLN A 16 -14.98 -11.30 -24.64
C GLN A 16 -14.98 -9.79 -24.93
N MET A 17 -15.94 -9.27 -25.71
CA MET A 17 -16.02 -7.83 -25.99
C MET A 17 -16.46 -6.99 -24.78
N THR A 18 -17.30 -7.52 -23.90
CA THR A 18 -17.72 -6.80 -22.68
C THR A 18 -16.57 -6.59 -21.69
N VAL A 19 -15.75 -7.62 -21.45
CA VAL A 19 -14.63 -7.55 -20.50
C VAL A 19 -13.54 -6.60 -20.99
N ALA A 20 -13.23 -6.64 -22.29
CA ALA A 20 -12.26 -5.74 -22.90
C ALA A 20 -12.66 -4.26 -22.77
N LYS A 21 -13.96 -3.96 -22.85
CA LYS A 21 -14.50 -2.58 -22.83
C LYS A 21 -14.40 -1.91 -21.46
N GLU A 22 -14.55 -2.66 -20.37
CA GLU A 22 -14.49 -2.13 -18.99
C GLU A 22 -13.05 -1.86 -18.55
N ALA A 23 -12.12 -2.77 -18.89
CA ALA A 23 -10.70 -2.55 -18.61
C ALA A 23 -10.12 -1.39 -19.44
N SER A 24 -10.53 -1.26 -20.71
CA SER A 24 -10.12 -0.12 -21.55
C SER A 24 -10.68 1.20 -20.99
N SER A 25 -11.93 1.22 -20.52
CA SER A 25 -12.53 2.44 -19.95
C SER A 25 -11.81 2.92 -18.69
N PHE A 26 -11.39 2.00 -17.81
CA PHE A 26 -10.62 2.39 -16.62
C PHE A 26 -9.25 2.97 -17.00
N SER A 27 -8.53 2.29 -17.90
CA SER A 27 -7.20 2.72 -18.37
C SER A 27 -7.26 4.10 -19.01
N ASP A 28 -8.23 4.34 -19.89
CA ASP A 28 -8.38 5.62 -20.60
C ASP A 28 -8.73 6.75 -19.65
N VAL A 29 -9.62 6.52 -18.68
CA VAL A 29 -9.97 7.53 -17.67
C VAL A 29 -8.78 7.85 -16.79
N LEU A 30 -8.04 6.84 -16.33
CA LEU A 30 -6.86 7.03 -15.49
C LEU A 30 -5.76 7.77 -16.24
N PHE A 31 -5.46 7.34 -17.48
CA PHE A 31 -4.46 7.96 -18.35
C PHE A 31 -4.78 9.44 -18.56
N ASN A 32 -6.00 9.77 -19.01
CA ASN A 32 -6.39 11.15 -19.30
C ASN A 32 -6.33 12.05 -18.06
N ARG A 33 -6.63 11.50 -16.87
CA ARG A 33 -6.60 12.29 -15.63
C ARG A 33 -5.19 12.52 -15.12
N ILE A 34 -4.33 11.51 -15.15
CA ILE A 34 -2.92 11.65 -14.75
C ILE A 34 -2.14 12.48 -15.77
N TYR A 35 -2.41 12.34 -17.06
CA TYR A 35 -1.74 13.09 -18.12
C TYR A 35 -1.96 14.61 -17.98
N LEU A 36 -3.14 15.02 -17.49
CA LEU A 36 -3.49 16.42 -17.21
C LEU A 36 -3.13 16.86 -15.79
N ALA A 37 -2.41 16.03 -15.02
CA ALA A 37 -2.11 16.35 -13.63
C ALA A 37 -0.99 17.39 -13.52
N SER A 38 -1.28 18.50 -12.84
CA SER A 38 -0.30 19.53 -12.51
C SER A 38 0.59 19.13 -11.33
N LYS A 39 0.14 18.17 -10.52
CA LYS A 39 0.87 17.63 -9.37
C LYS A 39 0.58 16.15 -9.22
N PHE A 40 1.61 15.39 -8.84
CA PHE A 40 1.54 13.95 -8.66
C PHE A 40 2.38 13.51 -7.45
N VAL A 41 1.80 12.72 -6.56
CA VAL A 41 2.43 12.22 -5.33
C VAL A 41 2.09 10.74 -5.17
N THR A 42 3.07 9.92 -4.81
CA THR A 42 2.86 8.52 -4.39
C THR A 42 3.28 8.37 -2.92
N GLU A 43 2.60 7.48 -2.19
CA GLU A 43 2.93 7.19 -0.78
C GLU A 43 3.70 5.87 -0.61
N LEU A 44 3.88 5.10 -1.68
CA LEU A 44 4.55 3.80 -1.62
C LEU A 44 6.06 3.97 -1.82
N THR A 45 6.76 4.25 -0.72
CA THR A 45 8.22 4.42 -0.68
C THR A 45 8.99 3.15 -1.05
N ASP A 46 8.42 1.97 -0.78
CA ASP A 46 9.08 0.67 -0.96
C ASP A 46 8.78 0.04 -2.33
N SER A 47 7.86 0.62 -3.11
CA SER A 47 7.40 0.06 -4.41
C SER A 47 8.38 0.25 -5.57
N LEU A 48 9.56 0.83 -5.33
CA LEU A 48 10.65 0.89 -6.30
C LEU A 48 11.23 -0.51 -6.65
N ASN A 49 10.85 -1.57 -5.92
CA ASN A 49 11.38 -2.92 -6.09
C ASN A 49 10.61 -3.81 -7.08
N HIS A 50 9.75 -3.25 -7.95
CA HIS A 50 9.00 -4.02 -8.97
C HIS A 50 8.22 -5.24 -8.41
N SER A 51 7.84 -5.19 -7.13
CA SER A 51 7.13 -6.28 -6.44
C SER A 51 5.66 -5.93 -6.23
N ALA A 52 4.81 -6.96 -6.17
CA ALA A 52 3.41 -6.83 -5.78
C ALA A 52 3.28 -6.09 -4.43
N ILE A 53 2.23 -5.30 -4.28
CA ILE A 53 1.93 -4.60 -3.04
C ILE A 53 1.54 -5.63 -1.97
N VAL A 54 2.46 -5.88 -1.05
CA VAL A 54 2.23 -6.74 0.12
C VAL A 54 1.89 -5.84 1.31
N LYS A 55 0.60 -5.80 1.66
CA LYS A 55 0.05 -5.07 2.81
C LYS A 55 -0.96 -5.99 3.54
N PRO A 56 -1.38 -5.65 4.77
CA PRO A 56 -2.37 -6.47 5.47
C PRO A 56 -3.65 -6.61 4.63
N PRO A 57 -4.27 -7.79 4.63
CA PRO A 57 -5.42 -8.05 3.79
C PRO A 57 -6.63 -7.18 4.17
N ASN A 58 -7.51 -6.92 3.21
CA ASN A 58 -8.68 -6.02 3.32
C ASN A 58 -8.37 -4.55 3.65
N THR A 59 -7.11 -4.14 3.69
CA THR A 59 -6.73 -2.73 3.90
C THR A 59 -6.78 -1.93 2.60
N TRP A 60 -7.10 -0.64 2.72
CA TRP A 60 -7.04 0.31 1.61
C TRP A 60 -5.69 1.01 1.60
N VAL A 61 -5.03 0.96 0.45
CA VAL A 61 -3.71 1.55 0.21
C VAL A 61 -3.84 2.66 -0.81
N THR A 62 -3.29 3.83 -0.53
CA THR A 62 -3.20 4.91 -1.53
C THR A 62 -2.02 4.64 -2.45
N LEU A 63 -2.30 4.40 -3.73
CA LEU A 63 -1.28 4.18 -4.75
C LEU A 63 -0.67 5.51 -5.22
N ALA A 64 -1.55 6.46 -5.56
CA ALA A 64 -1.18 7.76 -6.09
C ALA A 64 -2.22 8.83 -5.74
N ARG A 65 -1.76 10.07 -5.70
CA ARG A 65 -2.55 11.29 -5.53
C ARG A 65 -2.14 12.28 -6.60
N PHE A 66 -3.10 12.94 -7.22
CA PHE A 66 -2.77 13.92 -8.24
C PHE A 66 -3.83 15.01 -8.34
N GLU A 67 -3.44 16.17 -8.87
CA GLU A 67 -4.28 17.36 -8.95
C GLU A 67 -4.47 17.76 -10.41
N VAL A 68 -5.72 18.00 -10.85
CA VAL A 68 -6.06 18.49 -12.19
C VAL A 68 -6.88 19.76 -12.02
N GLY A 69 -6.25 20.91 -12.27
CA GLY A 69 -6.80 22.21 -11.82
C GLY A 69 -6.99 22.22 -10.30
N ASP A 70 -8.17 22.58 -9.83
CA ASP A 70 -8.50 22.61 -8.38
C ASP A 70 -9.01 21.27 -7.83
N LYS A 71 -9.08 20.23 -8.67
CA LYS A 71 -9.63 18.93 -8.29
C LYS A 71 -8.52 17.97 -7.87
N LYS A 72 -8.72 17.31 -6.73
CA LYS A 72 -7.81 16.28 -6.21
C LYS A 72 -8.35 14.90 -6.54
N TYR A 73 -7.46 14.03 -6.96
CA TYR A 73 -7.78 12.65 -7.31
C TYR A 73 -6.92 11.69 -6.49
N CYS A 74 -7.53 10.57 -6.13
CA CYS A 74 -6.94 9.53 -5.32
C CYS A 74 -7.11 8.19 -6.03
N LEU A 75 -5.99 7.53 -6.30
CA LEU A 75 -5.95 6.17 -6.81
C LEU A 75 -5.67 5.25 -5.62
N THR A 76 -6.62 4.41 -5.25
CA THR A 76 -6.52 3.51 -4.10
C THR A 76 -6.67 2.06 -4.52
N TYR A 77 -6.12 1.16 -3.70
CA TYR A 77 -6.17 -0.28 -3.90
C TYR A 77 -6.61 -0.97 -2.61
N LYS A 78 -7.61 -1.84 -2.69
CA LYS A 78 -8.00 -2.73 -1.61
C LYS A 78 -7.24 -4.04 -1.74
N VAL A 79 -6.43 -4.34 -0.72
CA VAL A 79 -5.65 -5.57 -0.65
C VAL A 79 -6.61 -6.76 -0.48
N PRO A 80 -6.48 -7.83 -1.28
CA PRO A 80 -7.31 -9.03 -1.16
C PRO A 80 -7.11 -9.73 0.19
N TYR A 81 -8.16 -10.40 0.70
CA TYR A 81 -8.08 -11.37 1.80
C TYR A 81 -8.32 -12.78 1.24
N ASP A 82 -9.58 -13.09 0.91
CA ASP A 82 -9.98 -14.34 0.23
C ASP A 82 -10.46 -14.10 -1.22
N ASN A 83 -10.91 -12.87 -1.50
CA ASN A 83 -11.38 -12.43 -2.82
C ASN A 83 -10.32 -11.61 -3.54
N LEU A 84 -10.53 -11.39 -4.83
CA LEU A 84 -9.70 -10.51 -5.65
C LEU A 84 -9.73 -9.05 -5.16
N GLY A 85 -8.64 -8.33 -5.39
CA GLY A 85 -8.49 -6.93 -5.00
C GLY A 85 -9.35 -5.98 -5.83
N THR A 86 -9.34 -4.70 -5.46
CA THR A 86 -10.09 -3.65 -6.16
C THR A 86 -9.27 -2.38 -6.24
N ILE A 87 -9.18 -1.78 -7.43
CA ILE A 87 -8.60 -0.44 -7.63
C ILE A 87 -9.73 0.57 -7.82
N GLU A 88 -9.64 1.71 -7.14
CA GLU A 88 -10.60 2.80 -7.25
C GLU A 88 -9.91 4.11 -7.61
N LEU A 89 -10.55 4.86 -8.51
CA LEU A 89 -10.24 6.25 -8.78
C LEU A 89 -11.35 7.13 -8.21
N ARG A 90 -11.00 7.99 -7.25
CA ARG A 90 -11.92 8.92 -6.58
C ARG A 90 -11.50 10.36 -6.79
N GLN A 91 -12.47 11.26 -6.86
CA GLN A 91 -12.24 12.70 -6.77
C GLN A 91 -12.52 13.14 -5.33
N SER A 92 -11.50 13.62 -4.61
CA SER A 92 -11.61 14.08 -3.23
C SER A 92 -11.71 15.61 -3.15
N GLY A 93 -12.51 16.10 -2.21
CA GLY A 93 -12.55 17.52 -1.83
C GLY A 93 -11.51 17.89 -0.77
N GLY A 94 -10.75 16.91 -0.24
CA GLY A 94 -9.89 17.10 0.93
C GLY A 94 -8.68 16.17 0.93
N ALA A 95 -8.46 15.47 2.04
CA ALA A 95 -7.45 14.43 2.12
C ALA A 95 -7.84 13.24 1.22
N CYS A 96 -6.85 12.53 0.69
CA CYS A 96 -7.10 11.24 0.05
C CYS A 96 -7.24 10.19 1.13
N ASP A 97 -8.49 9.84 1.41
CA ASP A 97 -8.88 8.62 2.08
C ASP A 97 -9.89 7.88 1.20
N HIS A 98 -10.01 6.57 1.39
CA HIS A 98 -10.94 5.77 0.60
C HIS A 98 -12.41 6.12 0.90
N PHE A 99 -12.73 6.67 2.08
CA PHE A 99 -14.10 6.86 2.52
C PHE A 99 -14.73 8.16 2.00
N ASN A 100 -13.90 9.13 1.61
CA ASN A 100 -14.30 10.45 1.18
C ASN A 100 -14.12 10.62 -0.34
N GLY A 101 -14.97 11.49 -0.89
CA GLY A 101 -14.94 11.84 -2.31
C GLY A 101 -15.88 11.02 -3.17
N VAL A 102 -15.95 11.42 -4.44
CA VAL A 102 -16.84 10.85 -5.45
C VAL A 102 -16.09 9.75 -6.19
N LEU A 103 -16.64 8.53 -6.20
CA LEU A 103 -16.14 7.43 -7.00
C LEU A 103 -16.31 7.76 -8.49
N ILE A 104 -15.19 7.83 -9.22
CA ILE A 104 -15.18 8.12 -10.65
C ILE A 104 -15.17 6.82 -11.44
N HIS A 105 -14.32 5.88 -11.04
CA HIS A 105 -14.25 4.56 -11.66
C HIS A 105 -13.76 3.53 -10.65
N LYS A 106 -14.23 2.30 -10.81
CA LYS A 106 -13.82 1.13 -10.04
C LYS A 106 -13.34 0.06 -11.00
N LEU A 107 -12.32 -0.70 -10.59
CA LEU A 107 -11.83 -1.88 -11.27
C LEU A 107 -11.75 -3.01 -10.23
N THR A 108 -12.65 -3.98 -10.35
CA THR A 108 -12.66 -5.18 -9.48
C THR A 108 -11.85 -6.29 -10.12
N ASP A 109 -11.65 -7.33 -9.31
CA ASP A 109 -11.12 -8.62 -9.76
C ASP A 109 -9.65 -8.57 -10.17
N VAL A 110 -8.86 -7.80 -9.41
CA VAL A 110 -7.43 -7.59 -9.67
C VAL A 110 -6.51 -8.28 -8.67
N GLN A 111 -5.38 -8.78 -9.14
CA GLN A 111 -4.29 -9.36 -8.33
C GLN A 111 -2.96 -8.72 -8.70
N ASP A 112 -1.92 -9.04 -7.90
CA ASP A 112 -0.53 -8.68 -8.17
C ASP A 112 -0.35 -7.21 -8.57
N VAL A 113 -1.05 -6.32 -7.87
CA VAL A 113 -1.01 -4.89 -8.15
C VAL A 113 0.38 -4.36 -7.80
N MET A 114 1.02 -3.75 -8.77
CA MET A 114 2.35 -3.16 -8.69
C MET A 114 2.30 -1.73 -9.21
N ILE A 115 3.02 -0.84 -8.55
CA ILE A 115 3.33 0.48 -9.11
C ILE A 115 4.83 0.70 -9.11
N PHE A 116 5.34 1.38 -10.13
CA PHE A 116 6.72 1.87 -10.14
C PHE A 116 6.88 3.04 -11.08
N PHE A 117 8.00 3.75 -10.92
CA PHE A 117 8.41 4.85 -11.79
C PHE A 117 9.66 4.42 -12.52
N LYS A 118 9.68 4.59 -13.85
CA LYS A 118 10.92 4.46 -14.61
C LYS A 118 11.40 5.85 -14.96
N GLU A 119 12.55 6.22 -14.40
CA GLU A 119 13.37 7.30 -14.94
C GLU A 119 14.15 6.73 -16.11
N VAL A 120 14.15 7.42 -17.25
CA VAL A 120 14.94 6.94 -18.38
C VAL A 120 16.39 7.37 -18.18
N GLU A 121 17.25 6.41 -17.86
CA GLU A 121 18.68 6.61 -17.54
C GLU A 121 19.53 7.19 -18.68
N ASN A 122 18.98 7.35 -19.89
CA ASN A 122 19.74 7.89 -21.01
C ASN A 122 19.90 9.42 -20.90
N ARG A 123 21.08 9.84 -20.41
CA ARG A 123 21.56 11.23 -20.36
C ARG A 123 21.56 11.99 -21.70
N HIS A 124 21.32 11.29 -22.81
CA HIS A 124 21.28 11.84 -24.17
C HIS A 124 19.89 12.00 -24.75
N ILE A 125 18.84 11.72 -23.96
CA ILE A 125 17.50 12.05 -24.41
C ILE A 125 17.37 13.57 -24.42
N ALA A 126 17.30 14.12 -25.63
CA ALA A 126 17.00 15.51 -25.88
C ALA A 126 15.79 15.92 -25.03
N LEU A 127 15.86 17.11 -24.45
CA LEU A 127 14.89 17.77 -23.57
C LEU A 127 13.46 17.95 -24.17
N GLY A 128 13.05 17.13 -25.15
CA GLY A 128 11.77 17.18 -25.84
C GLY A 128 11.09 15.83 -26.10
N SER A 129 11.67 14.66 -25.78
CA SER A 129 10.89 13.40 -25.81
C SER A 129 10.31 13.12 -24.44
N GLY A 130 8.98 13.03 -24.37
CA GLY A 130 8.16 12.91 -23.17
C GLY A 130 8.35 11.68 -22.27
N ASP A 131 9.50 11.01 -22.35
CA ASP A 131 9.79 9.76 -21.69
C ASP A 131 10.52 9.93 -20.34
N ALA A 132 10.85 11.17 -19.92
CA ALA A 132 11.71 11.40 -18.75
C ALA A 132 11.17 10.76 -17.46
N PHE A 133 9.84 10.70 -17.29
CA PHE A 133 9.18 10.09 -16.13
C PHE A 133 7.86 9.43 -16.53
N THR A 134 7.78 8.10 -16.39
CA THR A 134 6.54 7.34 -16.63
C THR A 134 6.07 6.65 -15.36
N PHE A 135 4.80 6.86 -15.00
CA PHE A 135 4.09 6.09 -13.98
C PHE A 135 3.59 4.78 -14.59
N TYR A 136 3.93 3.66 -13.96
CA TYR A 136 3.41 2.34 -14.32
C TYR A 136 2.50 1.81 -13.22
N LEU A 137 1.33 1.32 -13.63
CA LEU A 137 0.44 0.48 -12.83
C LEU A 137 0.29 -0.85 -13.55
N LEU A 138 0.73 -1.92 -12.91
CA LEU A 138 0.60 -3.29 -13.40
C LEU A 138 -0.32 -4.05 -12.46
N TYR A 139 -1.12 -4.94 -13.02
CA TYR A 139 -2.03 -5.80 -12.27
C TYR A 139 -2.40 -7.00 -13.13
N GLU A 140 -2.86 -8.06 -12.49
CA GLU A 140 -3.45 -9.21 -13.17
C GLU A 140 -4.98 -9.15 -13.05
N LYS A 141 -5.68 -9.37 -14.15
CA LYS A 141 -7.14 -9.52 -14.20
C LYS A 141 -7.49 -10.63 -15.18
N ASP A 142 -8.36 -11.55 -14.78
CA ASP A 142 -8.75 -12.71 -15.59
C ASP A 142 -7.55 -13.54 -16.12
N LYS A 143 -6.51 -13.69 -15.28
CA LYS A 143 -5.22 -14.34 -15.61
C LYS A 143 -4.41 -13.64 -16.71
N GLN A 144 -4.76 -12.40 -17.04
CA GLN A 144 -4.04 -11.57 -17.99
C GLN A 144 -3.32 -10.44 -17.26
N LYS A 145 -2.04 -10.28 -17.59
CA LYS A 145 -1.22 -9.17 -17.08
C LYS A 145 -1.57 -7.91 -17.85
N MET A 146 -2.09 -6.93 -17.11
CA MET A 146 -2.46 -5.62 -17.61
C MET A 146 -1.41 -4.60 -17.20
N LYS A 147 -1.22 -3.58 -18.05
CA LYS A 147 -0.24 -2.52 -17.83
C LYS A 147 -0.82 -1.20 -18.28
N ILE A 148 -0.83 -0.23 -17.37
CA ILE A 148 -1.13 1.16 -17.65
C ILE A 148 0.18 1.94 -17.50
N ALA A 149 0.55 2.68 -18.53
CA ALA A 149 1.74 3.52 -18.56
C ALA A 149 1.32 4.95 -18.86
N VAL A 150 1.58 5.88 -17.92
CA VAL A 150 1.23 7.29 -18.09
C VAL A 150 2.50 8.14 -18.05
N PRO A 151 2.88 8.79 -19.17
CA PRO A 151 3.99 9.73 -19.17
C PRO A 151 3.61 10.99 -18.40
N LEU A 152 4.49 11.43 -17.51
CA LEU A 152 4.28 12.59 -16.64
C LEU A 152 4.96 13.83 -17.24
N LEU A 153 4.42 14.32 -18.36
CA LEU A 153 5.05 15.34 -19.21
C LEU A 153 5.24 16.71 -18.55
N GLU A 154 4.38 17.07 -17.59
CA GLU A 154 4.40 18.39 -16.95
C GLU A 154 5.26 18.46 -15.68
N ILE A 155 5.81 17.33 -15.21
CA ILE A 155 6.66 17.31 -14.02
C ILE A 155 8.08 17.77 -14.40
N LYS A 156 8.25 19.09 -14.46
CA LYS A 156 9.57 19.72 -14.62
C LYS A 156 10.33 19.65 -13.29
N GLY A 157 11.38 18.84 -13.22
CA GLY A 157 12.28 18.80 -12.06
C GLY A 157 13.04 20.13 -11.89
N ALA A 158 12.54 21.02 -11.02
CA ALA A 158 13.24 22.27 -10.72
C ALA A 158 14.42 22.02 -9.76
N ARG A 159 15.65 22.02 -10.29
CA ARG A 159 16.88 21.94 -9.50
C ARG A 159 17.21 23.33 -8.94
N GLU A 160 16.91 23.59 -7.67
CA GLU A 160 17.47 24.77 -6.98
C GLU A 160 18.87 24.42 -6.44
N PHE A 161 19.90 24.90 -7.12
CA PHE A 161 21.28 24.79 -6.61
C PHE A 161 21.47 25.78 -5.45
N LYS A 162 21.49 25.29 -4.21
CA LYS A 162 22.02 26.07 -3.08
C LYS A 162 23.54 25.98 -3.07
N ARG A 163 24.22 27.13 -2.90
CA ARG A 163 25.68 27.19 -2.70
C ARG A 163 26.02 26.34 -1.46
N TYR A 164 26.87 25.32 -1.63
CA TYR A 164 27.25 24.32 -0.62
C TYR A 164 26.21 23.22 -0.27
N GLY A 165 25.18 23.02 -1.10
CA GLY A 165 24.28 21.87 -0.96
C GLY A 165 25.02 20.55 -1.19
N ASN A 166 24.92 19.62 -0.24
CA ASN A 166 25.57 18.31 -0.31
C ASN A 166 25.03 17.53 -1.53
N VAL A 167 25.91 17.25 -2.51
CA VAL A 167 25.57 16.68 -3.83
C VAL A 167 24.99 15.27 -3.73
N ALA A 168 25.15 14.60 -2.58
CA ALA A 168 24.72 13.22 -2.33
C ALA A 168 23.26 13.07 -1.86
N ARG A 169 22.53 14.17 -1.58
CA ARG A 169 21.09 14.12 -1.22
C ARG A 169 20.29 15.05 -2.13
N SER A 170 19.96 14.57 -3.32
CA SER A 170 18.98 15.20 -4.21
C SER A 170 17.74 14.33 -4.32
N SER A 171 16.63 14.71 -3.66
CA SER A 171 15.33 14.41 -4.26
C SER A 171 15.09 15.49 -5.32
N PHE A 172 14.99 15.07 -6.58
CA PHE A 172 14.92 15.95 -7.77
C PHE A 172 13.58 16.69 -7.94
N LEU A 173 12.66 16.56 -6.98
CA LEU A 173 11.25 16.81 -7.20
C LEU A 173 10.71 17.80 -6.17
N ARG A 174 10.44 19.03 -6.61
CA ARG A 174 9.42 19.88 -5.99
C ARG A 174 8.09 19.52 -6.63
N GLY A 175 7.23 18.81 -5.88
CA GLY A 175 5.92 18.34 -6.36
C GLY A 175 5.68 16.85 -6.15
N ALA A 176 6.74 16.03 -6.19
CA ALA A 176 6.71 14.62 -5.82
C ALA A 176 7.67 14.39 -4.64
N SER A 177 7.12 14.16 -3.43
CA SER A 177 7.93 13.84 -2.26
C SER A 177 8.14 12.33 -2.17
N PHE A 178 9.33 11.85 -2.49
CA PHE A 178 9.78 10.57 -1.97
C PHE A 178 10.33 10.83 -0.57
N ARG A 179 9.42 10.87 0.42
CA ARG A 179 9.82 10.90 1.83
C ARG A 179 10.42 9.54 2.18
N LYS A 180 11.74 9.38 2.04
CA LYS A 180 12.48 8.58 3.02
C LYS A 180 12.49 9.40 4.30
N ASP A 181 11.42 9.32 5.09
CA ASP A 181 11.39 10.02 6.36
C ASP A 181 12.31 9.30 7.35
N PRO A 182 13.40 9.94 7.81
CA PRO A 182 14.27 9.34 8.82
C PRO A 182 13.67 9.38 10.22
N ARG A 183 12.42 9.88 10.38
CA ARG A 183 11.70 9.93 11.66
C ARG A 183 10.22 9.62 11.44
N THR A 184 9.75 8.60 12.15
CA THR A 184 8.44 7.95 12.12
C THR A 184 7.29 8.86 12.57
N ILE A 185 7.01 9.93 11.83
CA ILE A 185 5.77 10.69 12.04
C ILE A 185 4.67 10.02 11.23
N PHE A 186 3.80 9.25 11.88
CA PHE A 186 2.63 8.65 11.24
C PHE A 186 1.32 9.22 11.79
N LYS A 187 0.23 9.01 11.05
CA LYS A 187 -1.10 9.47 11.46
C LYS A 187 -1.76 8.43 12.37
N ASP A 188 -2.25 8.85 13.52
CA ASP A 188 -3.07 8.01 14.41
C ASP A 188 -4.47 7.75 13.84
N ILE A 189 -5.29 7.07 14.64
CA ILE A 189 -6.70 6.75 14.36
C ILE A 189 -7.54 8.01 14.09
N SER A 190 -7.15 9.16 14.67
CA SER A 190 -7.80 10.45 14.46
C SER A 190 -7.29 11.22 13.23
N GLY A 191 -6.30 10.65 12.51
CA GLY A 191 -5.64 11.28 11.38
C GLY A 191 -4.62 12.35 11.77
N LYS A 192 -4.30 12.50 13.06
CA LYS A 192 -3.30 13.44 13.58
C LYS A 192 -1.92 12.82 13.52
N TYR A 193 -0.92 13.64 13.22
CA TYR A 193 0.47 13.22 13.25
C TYR A 193 0.93 13.02 14.69
N VAL A 194 1.45 11.83 14.99
CA VAL A 194 2.00 11.48 16.31
C VAL A 194 3.48 11.15 16.13
N ASP A 195 4.30 11.56 17.09
CA ASP A 195 5.75 11.27 17.17
C ASP A 195 6.02 9.95 17.93
N GLU A 196 4.98 9.15 18.14
CA GLU A 196 5.09 7.81 18.68
C GLU A 196 5.50 6.84 17.56
N LYS A 197 6.05 5.68 17.92
CA LYS A 197 6.41 4.62 16.96
C LYS A 197 5.25 3.70 16.59
N SER A 198 4.24 3.63 17.45
CA SER A 198 3.04 2.79 17.28
C SER A 198 1.91 3.29 18.18
N VAL A 199 0.67 3.33 17.68
CA VAL A 199 -0.52 3.71 18.46
C VAL A 199 -1.40 2.48 18.66
N LEU A 200 -1.78 2.18 19.90
CA LEU A 200 -2.66 1.05 20.21
C LEU A 200 -4.05 1.24 19.58
N CYS A 201 -4.51 0.28 18.78
CA CYS A 201 -5.83 0.35 18.10
C CYS A 201 -6.81 -0.75 18.53
N HIS A 202 -6.31 -1.83 19.14
CA HIS A 202 -7.13 -2.91 19.68
C HIS A 202 -6.33 -3.62 20.77
N LYS A 203 -6.97 -3.93 21.91
CA LYS A 203 -6.31 -4.53 23.08
C LYS A 203 -7.09 -5.73 23.60
N VAL A 204 -6.40 -6.83 23.80
CA VAL A 204 -6.95 -8.08 24.31
C VAL A 204 -6.41 -8.35 25.72
N SER A 205 -7.25 -8.86 26.60
CA SER A 205 -6.85 -9.31 27.94
C SER A 205 -6.28 -10.73 27.93
N LYS A 206 -5.64 -11.14 29.02
CA LYS A 206 -5.19 -12.53 29.23
C LYS A 206 -6.30 -13.57 29.06
N GLY A 207 -7.56 -13.21 29.37
CA GLY A 207 -8.72 -14.07 29.16
C GLY A 207 -9.22 -14.11 27.71
N CYS A 208 -8.47 -13.53 26.76
CA CYS A 208 -8.88 -13.39 25.37
C CYS A 208 -10.22 -12.67 25.22
N VAL A 209 -10.42 -11.61 26.00
CA VAL A 209 -11.58 -10.73 25.91
C VAL A 209 -11.10 -9.34 25.49
N ASP A 210 -11.80 -8.74 24.54
CA ASP A 210 -11.54 -7.37 24.09
C ASP A 210 -11.74 -6.39 25.25
N THR A 211 -10.71 -5.59 25.52
CA THR A 211 -10.71 -4.60 26.62
C THR A 211 -11.06 -3.18 26.14
N GLY A 212 -11.36 -3.03 24.85
CA GLY A 212 -11.72 -1.77 24.22
C GLY A 212 -12.20 -1.99 22.78
N PRO A 213 -12.68 -0.93 22.10
CA PRO A 213 -13.10 -1.02 20.71
C PRO A 213 -11.92 -1.38 19.80
N ASN A 214 -12.18 -2.18 18.78
CA ASN A 214 -11.22 -2.45 17.71
C ASN A 214 -11.38 -1.39 16.63
N GLU A 215 -10.44 -0.44 16.58
CA GLU A 215 -10.44 0.66 15.62
C GLU A 215 -9.29 0.57 14.61
N CYS A 216 -8.69 -0.63 14.46
CA CYS A 216 -7.52 -0.81 13.61
C CYS A 216 -7.83 -0.63 12.11
N ASP A 217 -9.09 -0.76 11.71
CA ASP A 217 -9.57 -0.44 10.36
C ASP A 217 -9.39 1.03 9.98
N LYS A 218 -9.31 1.92 10.98
CA LYS A 218 -9.08 3.36 10.81
C LYS A 218 -7.59 3.72 10.70
N CYS A 219 -6.67 2.78 10.91
CA CYS A 219 -5.22 3.05 10.87
C CYS A 219 -4.79 3.48 9.44
N PRO A 220 -4.32 4.73 9.24
CA PRO A 220 -3.99 5.24 7.91
C PRO A 220 -2.79 4.54 7.25
N ASN A 221 -1.92 3.94 8.06
CA ASN A 221 -0.68 3.29 7.63
C ASN A 221 -0.72 1.76 7.80
N GLY A 222 -1.92 1.21 8.04
CA GLY A 222 -2.11 -0.18 8.42
C GLY A 222 -1.85 -0.42 9.91
N TRP A 223 -2.03 -1.66 10.31
CA TRP A 223 -1.80 -2.15 11.66
C TRP A 223 -1.02 -3.45 11.63
N TYR A 224 -0.36 -3.77 12.73
CA TYR A 224 0.24 -5.07 12.97
C TYR A 224 -0.20 -5.59 14.33
N GLU A 225 -0.28 -6.91 14.42
CA GLU A 225 -0.57 -7.62 15.66
C GLU A 225 0.73 -7.96 16.37
N VAL A 226 0.70 -7.97 17.70
CA VAL A 226 1.86 -8.33 18.52
C VAL A 226 1.65 -9.66 19.20
N VAL A 227 2.76 -10.30 19.57
CA VAL A 227 2.73 -11.51 20.37
C VAL A 227 2.57 -11.13 21.84
N ASP A 228 1.37 -11.31 22.38
CA ASP A 228 1.04 -11.13 23.80
C ASP A 228 0.52 -12.44 24.42
N TYR A 229 -0.77 -12.73 24.24
CA TYR A 229 -1.49 -13.88 24.76
C TYR A 229 -1.84 -14.85 23.64
N ASN A 230 -2.02 -16.13 23.95
CA ASN A 230 -2.32 -17.16 22.98
C ASN A 230 -3.80 -17.17 22.57
N CYS A 231 -4.31 -16.05 22.06
CA CYS A 231 -5.73 -15.86 21.75
C CYS A 231 -6.07 -16.31 20.33
N LYS A 232 -7.06 -17.20 20.21
CA LYS A 232 -7.50 -17.76 18.91
C LYS A 232 -8.01 -16.72 17.94
N GLN A 233 -8.62 -15.63 18.43
CA GLN A 233 -9.11 -14.53 17.60
C GLN A 233 -8.04 -13.48 17.25
N GLY A 234 -6.79 -13.70 17.66
CA GLY A 234 -5.70 -12.73 17.55
C GLY A 234 -5.48 -11.92 18.83
N GLY A 235 -4.27 -11.41 18.97
CA GLY A 235 -3.77 -10.61 20.10
C GLY A 235 -3.97 -9.10 19.93
N THR A 236 -3.25 -8.34 20.76
CA THR A 236 -3.23 -6.87 20.73
C THR A 236 -2.66 -6.33 19.41
N LYS A 237 -3.16 -5.18 18.95
CA LYS A 237 -2.80 -4.57 17.65
C LYS A 237 -2.48 -3.09 17.76
N PHE A 238 -1.55 -2.65 16.91
CA PHE A 238 -1.08 -1.28 16.86
C PHE A 238 -1.14 -0.71 15.43
N CYS A 239 -1.59 0.53 15.29
CA CYS A 239 -1.37 1.35 14.10
C CYS A 239 0.10 1.77 14.03
N ALA A 240 0.82 1.33 12.99
CA ALA A 240 2.11 1.87 12.62
C ALA A 240 2.43 1.51 11.16
N PRO A 241 3.34 2.23 10.50
CA PRO A 241 3.96 1.70 9.29
C PRO A 241 4.68 0.40 9.69
N SER A 242 4.23 -0.72 9.15
CA SER A 242 4.64 -2.07 9.57
C SER A 242 6.17 -2.24 9.71
N TYR A 243 6.66 -2.26 10.95
CA TYR A 243 8.04 -2.55 11.32
C TYR A 243 8.05 -3.43 12.58
N CYS A 244 7.85 -4.73 12.44
CA CYS A 244 8.12 -5.69 13.50
C CYS A 244 9.48 -6.37 13.28
N GLY A 245 10.08 -6.90 14.34
CA GLY A 245 11.30 -7.69 14.28
C GLY A 245 12.61 -6.89 14.35
N ASP A 246 12.55 -5.56 14.37
CA ASP A 246 13.70 -4.66 14.50
C ASP A 246 14.10 -4.42 15.96
N LYS A 247 15.34 -3.99 16.20
CA LYS A 247 15.84 -3.78 17.57
C LYS A 247 15.05 -2.69 18.28
N GLY A 248 14.46 -3.02 19.42
CA GLY A 248 13.59 -2.17 20.22
C GLY A 248 12.15 -2.08 19.70
N GLU A 249 11.80 -2.88 18.69
CA GLU A 249 10.43 -2.99 18.15
C GLU A 249 9.80 -4.33 18.56
N PRO A 250 8.45 -4.46 18.47
CA PRO A 250 7.78 -5.73 18.74
C PRO A 250 8.24 -6.85 17.81
N ALA A 251 8.31 -8.07 18.32
CA ALA A 251 8.61 -9.25 17.52
C ALA A 251 7.47 -9.52 16.52
N CYS A 252 7.81 -9.93 15.30
CA CYS A 252 6.79 -10.32 14.33
C CYS A 252 6.15 -11.65 14.75
N LEU A 253 4.84 -11.79 14.61
CA LEU A 253 4.16 -13.07 14.83
C LEU A 253 4.66 -14.11 13.82
N ARG A 254 5.07 -15.28 14.33
CA ARG A 254 5.38 -16.47 13.51
C ARG A 254 4.15 -17.36 13.23
N GLY A 255 2.99 -16.99 13.78
CA GLY A 255 1.75 -17.77 13.72
C GLY A 255 1.68 -18.85 14.81
N PHE A 256 0.46 -19.24 15.17
CA PHE A 256 0.16 -20.18 16.26
C PHE A 256 0.62 -21.62 15.98
N GLU A 257 0.76 -22.02 14.71
CA GLU A 257 1.23 -23.35 14.34
C GLU A 257 2.72 -23.57 14.69
N PHE A 258 3.51 -22.49 14.75
CA PHE A 258 4.95 -22.58 14.99
C PHE A 258 5.32 -22.83 16.46
N THR A 259 4.41 -22.52 17.38
CA THR A 259 4.69 -22.65 18.82
C THR A 259 4.52 -24.08 19.31
N GLY A 260 3.67 -24.90 18.66
CA GLY A 260 3.49 -26.33 18.96
C GLY A 260 3.08 -26.68 20.40
N THR A 261 2.90 -25.67 21.25
CA THR A 261 2.58 -25.79 22.67
C THR A 261 1.49 -24.79 23.01
N ASP A 262 0.39 -25.32 23.54
CA ASP A 262 -0.71 -24.53 24.07
C ASP A 262 -0.25 -23.90 25.41
N ARG A 263 0.17 -22.64 25.36
CA ARG A 263 0.61 -21.88 26.53
C ARG A 263 -0.24 -20.63 26.66
N ASP A 264 -0.74 -20.36 27.86
CA ASP A 264 -1.57 -19.17 28.12
C ASP A 264 -0.81 -17.85 27.90
N ASP A 265 0.53 -17.88 27.98
CA ASP A 265 1.41 -16.74 27.82
C ASP A 265 2.48 -17.05 26.77
N LEU A 266 2.55 -16.21 25.72
CA LEU A 266 3.55 -16.31 24.67
C LEU A 266 4.72 -15.35 24.90
N CYS A 267 4.61 -14.47 25.89
CA CYS A 267 5.61 -13.47 26.25
C CYS A 267 6.66 -14.05 27.21
N ILE A 268 7.54 -14.89 26.67
CA ILE A 268 8.70 -15.44 27.38
C ILE A 268 9.99 -15.05 26.67
N ALA A 269 11.11 -15.02 27.41
CA ALA A 269 12.42 -14.80 26.79
C ALA A 269 12.73 -15.92 25.78
N ASP A 270 13.32 -15.56 24.65
CA ASP A 270 13.59 -16.47 23.52
C ASP A 270 12.34 -17.26 23.05
N SER A 271 11.15 -16.66 23.18
CA SER A 271 9.89 -17.25 22.73
C SER A 271 9.89 -17.55 21.23
N PRO A 272 9.59 -18.79 20.82
CA PRO A 272 9.52 -19.17 19.40
C PRO A 272 8.30 -18.56 18.68
N ALA A 273 7.36 -17.96 19.42
CA ALA A 273 6.18 -17.31 18.87
C ALA A 273 6.50 -16.00 18.13
N GLY A 274 7.63 -15.36 18.49
CA GLY A 274 8.12 -14.13 17.88
C GLY A 274 9.28 -14.35 16.92
N TYR A 275 9.30 -13.60 15.82
CA TYR A 275 10.41 -13.48 14.89
C TYR A 275 11.10 -12.13 15.09
N CYS A 276 12.41 -12.18 15.32
CA CYS A 276 13.30 -11.03 15.26
C CYS A 276 14.29 -11.18 14.10
N ARG A 277 14.83 -10.06 13.62
CA ARG A 277 15.87 -10.07 12.59
C ARG A 277 17.14 -10.78 13.09
N PRO A 278 17.98 -11.30 12.16
CA PRO A 278 19.19 -12.02 12.53
C PRO A 278 20.08 -11.22 13.50
N GLY A 279 20.51 -11.87 14.58
CA GLY A 279 21.34 -11.27 15.63
C GLY A 279 20.57 -10.66 16.80
N LEU A 280 19.23 -10.65 16.75
CA LEU A 280 18.37 -10.20 17.84
C LEU A 280 17.61 -11.37 18.48
N LYS A 281 17.24 -11.21 19.74
CA LYS A 281 16.47 -12.19 20.52
C LYS A 281 15.14 -11.58 20.99
N THR A 282 14.14 -12.44 21.17
CA THR A 282 12.85 -12.01 21.73
C THR A 282 12.96 -11.88 23.24
N TYR A 283 12.47 -10.78 23.78
CA TYR A 283 12.34 -10.51 25.21
C TYR A 283 10.91 -10.09 25.53
N CYS A 284 10.46 -10.36 26.75
CA CYS A 284 9.16 -9.90 27.21
C CYS A 284 9.31 -8.54 27.89
N ASP A 285 8.58 -7.53 27.40
CA ASP A 285 8.59 -6.20 28.01
C ASP A 285 7.66 -6.12 29.25
N GLU A 286 7.61 -4.93 29.86
CA GLU A 286 6.76 -4.67 31.04
C GLU A 286 5.26 -4.78 30.73
N ASN A 287 4.86 -4.62 29.47
CA ASN A 287 3.48 -4.70 29.01
C ASN A 287 3.06 -6.11 28.58
N LYS A 288 3.93 -7.11 28.77
CA LYS A 288 3.71 -8.50 28.32
C LYS A 288 3.63 -8.63 26.79
N ILE A 289 4.42 -7.84 26.08
CA ILE A 289 4.60 -7.92 24.63
C ILE A 289 6.02 -8.41 24.32
N LEU A 290 6.15 -9.32 23.34
CA LEU A 290 7.47 -9.69 22.83
C LEU A 290 8.09 -8.56 22.03
N VAL A 291 9.31 -8.19 22.39
CA VAL A 291 10.15 -7.18 21.71
C VAL A 291 11.49 -7.80 21.31
N CYS A 292 12.16 -7.22 20.30
CA CYS A 292 13.45 -7.71 19.81
C CYS A 292 14.62 -6.89 20.38
N LEU A 293 15.59 -7.53 21.02
CA LEU A 293 16.79 -6.86 21.58
C LEU A 293 18.10 -7.49 21.10
#